data_AF-A0A916Y3T7-F1
#
_entry.id   AF-A0A916Y3T7-F1
#
_cell.length_a   1.000
_cell.length_b   1.000
_cell.length_c   1.000
_cell.angle_alpha   90.00
_cell.angle_beta   90.00
_cell.angle_gamma   90.00
#
_symmetry.space_group_name_H-M   'P 1'
#
loop_
_entity.id
_entity.type
_entity.pdbx_description
1 polymer ?
#
loop_
_entity_poly.entity_id
_entity_poly.type
_entity_poly.pdbx_seq_one_letter_code
_entity_poly.pdbx_strand_id
1 'polypeptide(L)'
;MTRTRRARFLALVGAAALVPAALVGCSAGGQSVADACQVAGDTVTEAMGDLSSVATDPEAATDMFADTLAAMKEAGDKIENEEVKAAFDDFNGSFEEFQTVMADATEDPTNIDTDAMTEISSDLQASSTKLQELCG
;
A
#
# COMPACT_ATOMS: atom_id res chain seq x y z
N MET A 1 -20.22 -55.11 19.24
CA MET A 1 -20.73 -54.01 18.40
C MET A 1 -19.95 -54.04 17.09
N THR A 2 -20.63 -54.28 15.98
CA THR A 2 -20.05 -54.57 14.66
C THR A 2 -20.62 -53.58 13.65
N ARG A 3 -19.75 -52.99 12.81
CA ARG A 3 -19.94 -52.56 11.40
C ARG A 3 -19.35 -51.19 11.07
N THR A 4 -18.21 -51.26 10.41
CA THR A 4 -17.75 -50.38 9.32
C THR A 4 -18.90 -49.90 8.43
N ARG A 5 -18.98 -48.58 8.18
CA ARG A 5 -19.69 -47.94 7.06
C ARG A 5 -18.70 -46.99 6.39
N ARG A 6 -18.09 -47.43 5.28
CA ARG A 6 -18.45 -47.10 3.89
C ARG A 6 -18.07 -45.67 3.48
N ALA A 7 -17.03 -45.65 2.66
CA ALA A 7 -16.65 -44.58 1.75
C ALA A 7 -17.78 -44.16 0.79
N ARG A 8 -17.54 -42.97 0.17
CA ARG A 8 -18.09 -42.40 -1.07
C ARG A 8 -19.16 -41.31 -0.94
N PHE A 9 -18.69 -40.07 -1.10
CA PHE A 9 -19.27 -38.98 -1.89
C PHE A 9 -18.05 -38.18 -2.40
N LEU A 10 -17.41 -38.48 -3.54
CA LEU A 10 -17.77 -38.17 -4.92
C LEU A 10 -18.37 -36.78 -5.18
N ALA A 11 -17.54 -35.97 -5.84
CA ALA A 11 -17.85 -35.01 -6.90
C ALA A 11 -18.55 -33.70 -6.53
N LEU A 12 -17.74 -32.63 -6.47
CA LEU A 12 -18.13 -31.32 -6.97
C LEU A 12 -17.06 -30.85 -7.97
N VAL A 13 -17.35 -31.09 -9.25
CA VAL A 13 -16.74 -30.36 -10.36
C VAL A 13 -17.36 -28.97 -10.34
N GLY A 14 -16.53 -27.96 -10.14
CA GLY A 14 -16.86 -26.56 -10.30
C GLY A 14 -15.59 -25.82 -10.65
N ALA A 15 -15.31 -25.73 -11.94
CA ALA A 15 -14.19 -24.98 -12.47
C ALA A 15 -14.35 -23.49 -12.13
N ALA A 16 -13.62 -23.02 -11.14
CA ALA A 16 -13.08 -21.67 -11.14
C ALA A 16 -11.60 -21.83 -11.43
N ALA A 17 -11.24 -21.60 -12.70
CA ALA A 17 -9.88 -21.29 -13.06
C ALA A 17 -9.51 -19.99 -12.33
N LEU A 18 -8.96 -20.11 -11.12
CA LEU A 18 -8.17 -19.02 -10.56
C LEU A 18 -6.93 -18.94 -11.44
N VAL A 19 -6.95 -17.91 -12.27
CA VAL A 19 -5.94 -17.50 -13.22
C VAL A 19 -4.55 -17.83 -12.64
N PRO A 20 -3.77 -18.73 -13.25
CA PRO A 20 -2.34 -18.67 -13.03
C PRO A 20 -1.92 -17.39 -13.74
N ALA A 21 -1.92 -16.28 -13.02
CA ALA A 21 -1.16 -15.10 -13.40
C ALA A 21 0.30 -15.50 -13.22
N ALA A 22 0.76 -16.31 -14.17
CA ALA A 22 2.14 -16.41 -14.55
C ALA A 22 2.55 -15.01 -15.04
N LEU A 23 2.82 -14.11 -14.09
CA LEU A 23 3.78 -13.05 -14.32
C LEU A 23 5.12 -13.76 -14.40
N VAL A 24 5.49 -14.03 -15.64
CA VAL A 24 6.83 -14.32 -16.11
C VAL A 24 7.76 -13.17 -15.69
N GLY A 25 8.18 -13.17 -14.43
CA GLY A 25 9.32 -12.44 -13.91
C GLY A 25 10.51 -13.39 -13.76
N CYS A 26 11.02 -13.92 -14.87
CA CYS A 26 12.30 -14.61 -14.88
C CYS A 26 13.41 -13.57 -15.06
N SER A 27 14.00 -13.10 -13.96
CA SER A 27 15.35 -12.52 -13.95
C SER A 27 15.98 -12.59 -12.56
N ALA A 28 16.97 -13.47 -12.41
CA ALA A 28 18.12 -13.31 -11.52
C ALA A 28 17.86 -12.68 -10.13
N GLY A 29 17.33 -13.45 -9.18
CA GLY A 29 17.59 -13.25 -7.75
C GLY A 29 17.00 -12.00 -7.05
N GLY A 30 15.99 -11.34 -7.61
CA GLY A 30 15.27 -10.24 -6.94
C GLY A 30 14.01 -10.69 -6.17
N GLN A 31 13.55 -9.85 -5.25
CA GLN A 31 12.31 -10.00 -4.47
C GLN A 31 11.09 -10.29 -5.36
N SER A 32 10.23 -11.22 -4.93
CA SER A 32 8.99 -11.52 -5.66
C SER A 32 7.98 -10.37 -5.52
N VAL A 33 7.07 -10.22 -6.49
CA VAL A 33 5.97 -9.24 -6.40
C VAL A 33 5.17 -9.43 -5.11
N ALA A 34 4.90 -10.67 -4.71
CA ALA A 34 4.13 -10.96 -3.50
C ALA A 34 4.86 -10.51 -2.21
N ASP A 35 6.16 -10.77 -2.10
CA ASP A 35 6.96 -10.34 -0.94
C ASP A 35 7.07 -8.81 -0.89
N ALA A 36 7.27 -8.18 -2.06
CA ALA A 36 7.29 -6.73 -2.21
C ALA A 36 5.96 -6.09 -1.78
N CYS A 37 4.85 -6.63 -2.27
CA CYS A 37 3.51 -6.21 -1.92
C CYS A 37 3.18 -6.40 -0.45
N GLN A 38 3.75 -7.43 0.20
CA GLN A 38 3.59 -7.60 1.64
C GLN A 38 4.28 -6.47 2.41
N VAL A 39 5.52 -6.13 2.08
CA VAL A 39 6.24 -5.00 2.71
C VAL A 39 5.47 -3.69 2.51
N ALA A 40 5.02 -3.41 1.28
CA ALA A 40 4.23 -2.23 0.97
C ALA A 40 2.91 -2.19 1.77
N GLY A 41 2.16 -3.30 1.76
CA GLY A 41 0.84 -3.40 2.41
C GLY A 41 0.90 -3.30 3.93
N ASP A 42 1.89 -3.94 4.57
CA ASP A 42 2.11 -3.86 6.02
C ASP A 42 2.38 -2.40 6.42
N THR A 43 3.24 -1.71 5.65
CA THR A 43 3.62 -0.31 5.91
C THR A 43 2.44 0.64 5.73
N VAL A 44 1.66 0.50 4.64
CA VAL A 44 0.47 1.34 4.42
C VAL A 44 -0.57 1.10 5.51
N THR A 45 -0.74 -0.14 5.96
CA THR A 45 -1.69 -0.46 7.04
C THR A 45 -1.28 0.17 8.36
N GLU A 46 0.01 0.10 8.70
CA GLU A 46 0.57 0.74 9.90
C GLU A 46 0.39 2.27 9.84
N ALA A 47 0.75 2.89 8.72
CA ALA A 47 0.56 4.32 8.46
C ALA A 47 -0.90 4.77 8.63
N MET A 48 -1.87 4.02 8.10
CA MET A 48 -3.29 4.33 8.24
C MET A 48 -3.79 4.14 9.69
N GLY A 49 -3.27 3.13 10.39
CA GLY A 49 -3.53 2.91 11.81
C GLY A 49 -3.07 4.10 12.64
N ASP A 50 -1.87 4.59 12.35
CA ASP A 50 -1.27 5.74 13.01
C ASP A 50 -2.06 7.02 12.75
N LEU A 51 -2.38 7.34 11.48
CA LEU A 51 -3.20 8.51 11.15
C LEU A 51 -4.57 8.54 11.82
N SER A 52 -5.16 7.38 12.12
CA SER A 52 -6.45 7.34 12.81
C SER A 52 -6.39 7.90 14.25
N SER A 53 -5.20 7.89 14.86
CA SER A 53 -4.95 8.42 16.20
C SER A 53 -4.68 9.94 16.23
N VAL A 54 -4.23 10.49 15.10
CA VAL A 54 -3.91 11.92 14.90
C VAL A 54 -5.10 12.86 15.12
N ALA A 55 -6.33 12.39 14.90
CA ALA A 55 -7.54 13.20 15.06
C ALA A 55 -7.74 13.77 16.49
N THR A 56 -6.95 13.31 17.47
CA THR A 56 -7.07 13.69 18.88
C THR A 56 -5.97 14.65 19.38
N ASP A 57 -4.86 14.83 18.66
CA ASP A 57 -3.73 15.69 19.06
C ASP A 57 -2.98 16.26 17.83
N PRO A 58 -3.15 17.56 17.52
CA PRO A 58 -2.53 18.20 16.36
C PRO A 58 -1.01 18.33 16.42
N GLU A 59 -0.40 18.39 17.61
CA GLU A 59 1.06 18.44 17.72
C GLU A 59 1.66 17.04 17.49
N ALA A 60 1.04 16.02 18.09
CA ALA A 60 1.39 14.63 17.81
C ALA A 60 1.16 14.23 16.35
N ALA A 61 0.24 14.92 15.65
CA ALA A 61 0.01 14.75 14.21
C ALA A 61 1.28 14.92 13.38
N THR A 62 2.05 15.97 13.66
CA THR A 62 3.19 16.36 12.85
C THR A 62 4.33 15.35 12.99
N ASP A 63 4.63 14.96 14.23
CA ASP A 63 5.62 13.92 14.53
C ASP A 63 5.20 12.57 13.93
N MET A 64 3.92 12.20 14.06
CA MET A 64 3.40 10.96 13.51
C MET A 64 3.43 10.91 11.98
N PHE A 65 3.17 12.03 11.31
CA PHE A 65 3.34 12.14 9.86
C PHE A 65 4.81 11.97 9.45
N ALA A 66 5.74 12.59 10.19
CA ALA A 66 7.16 12.44 9.93
C ALA A 66 7.63 10.99 10.13
N ASP A 67 7.19 10.33 11.20
CA ASP A 67 7.48 8.93 11.48
C ASP A 67 6.89 8.00 10.40
N THR A 68 5.66 8.27 9.97
CA THR A 68 5.00 7.55 8.88
C THR A 68 5.82 7.66 7.58
N LEU A 69 6.25 8.86 7.20
CA LEU A 69 7.07 9.07 6.02
C LEU A 69 8.43 8.39 6.12
N ALA A 70 9.03 8.36 7.31
CA ALA A 70 10.28 7.63 7.55
C ALA A 70 10.09 6.12 7.38
N ALA A 71 9.01 5.55 7.94
CA ALA A 71 8.67 4.13 7.79
C ALA A 71 8.38 3.77 6.32
N MET A 72 7.66 4.64 5.61
CA MET A 72 7.42 4.52 4.17
C MET A 72 8.72 4.52 3.36
N LYS A 73 9.66 5.43 3.63
CA LYS A 73 10.98 5.41 2.97
C LYS A 73 11.73 4.12 3.24
N GLU A 74 11.79 3.68 4.49
CA GLU A 74 12.46 2.45 4.86
C GLU A 74 11.83 1.22 4.18
N ALA A 75 10.51 1.19 4.04
CA ALA A 75 9.81 0.16 3.28
C ALA A 75 10.16 0.22 1.79
N GLY A 76 10.23 1.43 1.21
CA GLY A 76 10.62 1.65 -0.19
C GLY A 76 12.04 1.15 -0.49
N ASP A 77 12.94 1.23 0.48
CA ASP A 77 14.31 0.68 0.39
C ASP A 77 14.35 -0.85 0.50
N LYS A 78 13.34 -1.46 1.15
CA LYS A 78 13.18 -2.92 1.26
C LYS A 78 12.44 -3.55 0.07
N ILE A 79 11.78 -2.73 -0.75
CA ILE A 79 11.08 -3.18 -1.95
C ILE A 79 12.08 -3.20 -3.11
N GLU A 80 12.54 -4.39 -3.49
CA GLU A 80 13.49 -4.57 -4.60
C GLU A 80 12.78 -4.86 -5.92
N ASN A 81 11.49 -5.20 -5.88
CA ASN A 81 10.71 -5.40 -7.09
C ASN A 81 10.41 -4.04 -7.74
N GLU A 82 11.00 -3.78 -8.91
CA GLU A 82 10.90 -2.50 -9.61
C GLU A 82 9.46 -2.01 -9.87
N GLU A 83 8.53 -2.93 -10.20
CA GLU A 83 7.14 -2.56 -10.50
C GLU A 83 6.39 -2.12 -9.23
N VAL A 84 6.54 -2.88 -8.15
CA VAL A 84 5.96 -2.55 -6.84
C VAL A 84 6.66 -1.33 -6.25
N LYS A 85 7.98 -1.23 -6.37
CA LYS A 85 8.79 -0.09 -5.91
C LYS A 85 8.31 1.20 -6.55
N ALA A 86 8.18 1.22 -7.87
CA ALA A 86 7.72 2.42 -8.58
C ALA A 86 6.32 2.85 -8.10
N ALA A 87 5.37 1.91 -7.97
CA ALA A 87 4.02 2.23 -7.50
C ALA A 87 4.00 2.72 -6.03
N PHE A 88 4.86 2.16 -5.19
CA PHE A 88 4.99 2.54 -3.79
C PHE A 88 5.72 3.88 -3.61
N ASP A 89 6.77 4.14 -4.39
CA ASP A 89 7.48 5.42 -4.40
C ASP A 89 6.56 6.55 -4.91
N ASP A 90 5.71 6.30 -5.92
CA ASP A 90 4.67 7.24 -6.39
C ASP A 90 3.69 7.59 -5.24
N PHE A 91 3.26 6.58 -4.47
CA PHE A 91 2.38 6.76 -3.31
C PHE A 91 3.05 7.57 -2.19
N ASN A 92 4.30 7.24 -1.86
CA ASN A 92 5.09 7.95 -0.85
C ASN A 92 5.31 9.41 -1.23
N GLY A 93 5.66 9.68 -2.50
CA GLY A 93 5.87 11.04 -2.99
C GLY A 93 4.62 11.91 -2.84
N SER A 94 3.45 11.35 -3.15
CA SER A 94 2.17 12.06 -2.96
C SER A 94 1.92 12.38 -1.48
N PHE A 95 2.35 11.51 -0.56
CA PHE A 95 2.22 11.70 0.88
C PHE A 95 3.19 12.78 1.42
N GLU A 96 4.41 12.85 0.89
CA GLU A 96 5.37 13.92 1.21
C GLU A 96 4.88 15.29 0.72
N GLU A 97 4.33 15.34 -0.48
CA GLU A 97 3.79 16.56 -1.04
C GLU A 97 2.57 17.04 -0.25
N PHE A 98 1.71 16.12 0.19
CA PHE A 98 0.64 16.43 1.14
C PHE A 98 1.16 17.06 2.43
N GLN A 99 2.19 16.48 3.04
CA GLN A 99 2.79 17.04 4.25
C GLN A 99 3.34 18.46 3.99
N THR A 100 3.98 18.67 2.84
CA THR A 100 4.53 19.98 2.45
C THR A 100 3.44 21.02 2.33
N VAL A 101 2.35 20.72 1.59
CA VAL A 101 1.21 21.64 1.44
C VAL A 101 0.55 21.95 2.80
N MET A 102 0.46 20.97 3.69
CA MET A 102 -0.11 21.16 5.03
C MET A 102 0.81 22.01 5.94
N ALA A 103 2.12 21.85 5.84
CA ALA A 103 3.08 22.67 6.55
C ALA A 103 3.00 24.13 6.06
N ASP A 104 3.00 24.34 4.74
CA ASP A 104 2.84 25.66 4.13
C ASP A 104 1.51 26.32 4.52
N ALA A 105 0.41 25.56 4.56
CA ALA A 105 -0.89 26.03 5.02
C ALA A 105 -0.91 26.41 6.51
N THR A 106 -0.02 25.85 7.32
CA THR A 106 0.11 26.23 8.73
C THR A 106 0.86 27.56 8.86
N GLU A 107 1.82 27.84 7.97
CA GLU A 107 2.54 29.11 7.92
C GLU A 107 1.73 30.23 7.27
N ASP A 108 1.00 29.94 6.18
CA ASP A 108 0.10 30.86 5.48
C ASP A 108 -1.26 30.22 5.16
N PRO A 109 -2.19 30.21 6.13
CA PRO A 109 -3.51 29.59 5.96
C PRO A 109 -4.42 30.29 4.94
N THR A 110 -4.00 31.43 4.38
CA THR A 110 -4.78 32.17 3.38
C THR A 110 -4.39 31.86 1.94
N ASN A 111 -3.24 31.20 1.73
CA ASN A 111 -2.68 30.88 0.42
C ASN A 111 -2.40 29.38 0.29
N ILE A 112 -3.34 28.53 0.72
CA ILE A 112 -3.27 27.08 0.53
C ILE A 112 -3.30 26.77 -0.98
N ASP A 113 -2.34 25.98 -1.44
CA ASP A 113 -2.28 25.52 -2.83
C ASP A 113 -3.34 24.42 -3.08
N THR A 114 -4.53 24.85 -3.48
CA THR A 114 -5.66 23.96 -3.76
C THR A 114 -5.46 23.11 -5.01
N ASP A 115 -4.62 23.57 -5.94
CA ASP A 115 -4.31 22.83 -7.17
C ASP A 115 -3.40 21.65 -6.80
N ALA A 116 -2.35 21.89 -6.00
CA ALA A 116 -1.50 20.83 -5.45
C ALA A 116 -2.32 19.80 -4.65
N MET A 117 -3.25 20.25 -3.79
CA MET A 117 -4.16 19.34 -3.06
C MET A 117 -5.00 18.44 -3.99
N THR A 118 -5.42 18.96 -5.14
CA THR A 118 -6.20 18.20 -6.13
C THR A 118 -5.33 17.21 -6.89
N GLU A 119 -4.10 17.60 -7.22
CA GLU A 119 -3.09 16.76 -7.86
C GLU A 119 -2.69 15.60 -6.94
N ILE A 120 -2.29 15.89 -5.70
CA ILE A 120 -2.00 14.90 -4.65
C ILE A 120 -3.14 13.89 -4.52
N SER A 121 -4.40 14.35 -4.48
CA SER A 121 -5.56 13.47 -4.35
C SER A 121 -5.76 12.55 -5.56
N SER A 122 -5.38 13.02 -6.75
CA SER A 122 -5.44 12.25 -8.00
C SER A 122 -4.30 11.23 -8.06
N ASP A 123 -3.09 11.65 -7.67
CA ASP A 123 -1.90 10.81 -7.67
C ASP A 123 -1.96 9.72 -6.59
N LEU A 124 -2.49 10.03 -5.41
CA LEU A 124 -2.80 9.02 -4.38
C LEU A 124 -3.80 7.98 -4.89
N GLN A 125 -4.84 8.39 -5.62
CA GLN A 125 -5.80 7.44 -6.20
C GLN A 125 -5.17 6.58 -7.30
N ALA A 126 -4.36 7.19 -8.17
CA ALA A 126 -3.67 6.49 -9.25
C ALA A 126 -2.66 5.48 -8.70
N SER A 127 -1.81 5.89 -7.76
CA SER A 127 -0.82 5.03 -7.10
C SER A 127 -1.48 3.93 -6.28
N SER A 128 -2.57 4.23 -5.54
CA SER A 128 -3.36 3.21 -4.83
C SER A 128 -3.98 2.18 -5.78
N THR A 129 -4.50 2.61 -6.94
CA THR A 129 -5.06 1.71 -7.95
C THR A 129 -3.96 0.81 -8.52
N LYS A 130 -2.81 1.38 -8.86
CA LYS A 130 -1.65 0.64 -9.38
C LYS A 130 -1.12 -0.38 -8.35
N LEU A 131 -1.01 0.01 -7.08
CA LEU A 131 -0.67 -0.91 -6.00
C LEU A 131 -1.72 -2.02 -5.87
N GLN A 132 -3.02 -1.71 -5.97
CA GLN A 132 -4.07 -2.72 -5.92
C GLN A 132 -4.06 -3.67 -7.13
N GLU A 133 -3.72 -3.18 -8.33
CA GLU A 133 -3.56 -4.02 -9.52
C GLU A 133 -2.35 -4.96 -9.41
N LEU A 134 -1.27 -4.51 -8.76
CA LEU A 134 -0.05 -5.30 -8.54
C LEU A 134 -0.18 -6.28 -7.37
N CYS A 135 -0.86 -5.88 -6.30
CA CYS A 135 -0.86 -6.55 -5.00
C CYS A 135 -2.20 -7.19 -4.60
N GLY A 136 -3.26 -7.01 -5.39
CA GLY A 136 -4.62 -7.50 -5.14
C GLY A 136 -4.96 -8.87 -5.72
#